data_AF-A0A7C3LH65-F1
#
_entry.id   AF-A0A7C3LH65-F1
#
_cell.length_a   1.000
_cell.length_b   1.000
_cell.length_c   1.000
_cell.angle_alpha   90.00
_cell.angle_beta   90.00
_cell.angle_gamma   90.00
#
_symmetry.space_group_name_H-M   'P 1'
#
loop_
_entity.id
_entity.type
_entity.pdbx_description
1 polymer ?
#
loop_
_entity_poly.entity_id
_entity_poly.type
_entity_poly.pdbx_seq_one_letter_code
_entity_poly.pdbx_strand_id
1 'polypeptide(L)'
;MTGRFQRSGVVLIDPNTAVERGASSVERMSPDPLQALRFTLYDTPPTFGPNVKMNSDTTTFRHNETSICVNPANPNNLVGGANDYRERATGGDVEAYFYTSTDGGATWVDGSAYEPRNPTYPVSGDPAVVCGPDSTVYYAYITFSRSLNDDLLSVSKSTDGGLHWLARVDMGQAGTFNDKEFIAVDNTAGPTRGNVYVSWTNCPSACTGILFRRSTDGGATWGPIVTLYSGDSQGSVPAVAPNGDVYVAWVITNATRIRRSTDGGQTFGPT
;
A
#
# COMPACT_ATOMS: atom_id res chain seq x y z
N MET A 1 17.14 9.35 -39.30
CA MET A 1 16.34 9.78 -38.14
C MET A 1 16.75 8.94 -36.95
N THR A 2 17.55 9.49 -36.05
CA THR A 2 18.02 8.81 -34.84
C THR A 2 17.19 9.31 -33.65
N GLY A 3 16.18 8.54 -33.25
CA GLY A 3 15.39 8.79 -32.05
C GLY A 3 16.17 8.37 -30.81
N ARG A 4 16.45 9.30 -29.90
CA ARG A 4 16.99 9.01 -28.57
C ARG A 4 15.84 8.51 -27.70
N PHE A 5 15.93 7.28 -27.22
CA PHE A 5 15.08 6.82 -26.10
C PHE A 5 15.55 7.49 -24.81
N GLN A 6 14.67 8.24 -24.15
CA GLN A 6 14.89 8.66 -22.77
C GLN A 6 14.87 7.40 -21.88
N ARG A 7 15.95 7.20 -21.12
CA ARG A 7 16.01 6.15 -20.10
C ARG A 7 15.17 6.61 -18.91
N SER A 8 14.08 5.92 -18.61
CA SER A 8 13.37 6.07 -17.34
C SER A 8 14.27 5.53 -16.23
N GLY A 9 14.72 6.41 -15.33
CA GLY A 9 15.43 6.02 -14.11
C GLY A 9 14.43 5.63 -13.02
N VAL A 10 14.74 4.58 -12.27
CA VAL A 10 14.08 4.27 -11.00
C VAL A 10 14.69 5.19 -9.94
N VAL A 11 13.88 6.00 -9.27
CA VAL A 11 14.32 6.78 -8.11
C VAL A 11 14.10 5.92 -6.87
N LEU A 12 15.19 5.45 -6.25
CA LEU A 12 15.16 4.86 -4.93
C LEU A 12 15.34 5.99 -3.92
N ILE A 13 14.32 6.25 -3.11
CA ILE A 13 14.42 7.19 -1.98
C ILE A 13 14.91 6.38 -0.78
N ASP A 14 16.19 6.54 -0.43
CA ASP A 14 16.73 6.05 0.85
C ASP A 14 16.55 7.16 1.91
N PRO A 15 15.73 6.94 2.96
CA PRO A 15 15.51 7.94 4.00
C PRO A 15 16.71 8.15 4.94
N ASN A 16 17.79 7.34 4.83
CA ASN A 16 18.83 7.27 5.87
C ASN A 16 20.23 7.76 5.46
N THR A 17 20.49 8.15 4.21
CA THR A 17 21.84 8.52 3.77
C THR A 17 22.01 10.02 3.49
N ALA A 18 22.32 10.79 4.54
CA ALA A 18 22.94 12.11 4.40
C ALA A 18 24.46 11.96 4.47
N VAL A 19 25.18 12.15 3.34
CA VAL A 19 26.65 12.21 3.32
C VAL A 19 27.09 13.54 2.72
N GLU A 20 27.69 14.42 3.52
CA GLU A 20 28.34 15.63 3.03
C GLU A 20 29.75 15.33 2.49
N ARG A 21 30.03 15.76 1.25
CA ARG A 21 31.41 16.01 0.79
C ARG A 21 31.58 17.50 0.52
N GLY A 22 32.53 18.11 1.23
CA GLY A 22 32.86 19.52 1.09
C GLY A 22 33.65 19.85 -0.18
N ALA A 23 33.38 21.03 -0.74
CA ALA A 23 34.33 21.83 -1.51
C ALA A 23 33.89 23.31 -1.50
N SER A 24 34.89 24.18 -1.59
CA SER A 24 35.01 25.59 -1.23
C SER A 24 34.35 26.63 -2.15
N SER A 25 33.92 27.76 -1.54
CA SER A 25 33.72 29.14 -2.07
C SER A 25 32.85 29.31 -3.34
N VAL A 26 31.76 30.09 -3.37
CA VAL A 26 31.69 31.56 -3.29
C VAL A 26 30.22 32.01 -3.05
N GLU A 27 30.08 33.16 -2.35
CA GLU A 27 28.94 34.09 -2.15
C GLU A 27 27.63 33.67 -1.48
N ARG A 28 27.31 34.44 -0.43
CA ARG A 28 26.06 34.42 0.34
C ARG A 28 24.95 35.16 -0.43
N MET A 29 23.86 34.45 -0.71
CA MET A 29 22.51 34.99 -0.55
C MET A 29 21.79 34.15 0.53
N SER A 30 21.02 34.78 1.40
CA SER A 30 20.15 34.11 2.38
C SER A 30 18.73 34.68 2.28
N PRO A 31 17.66 33.97 2.70
CA PRO A 31 17.52 32.53 2.90
C PRO A 31 16.31 31.95 2.13
N ASP A 32 16.45 30.77 1.54
CA ASP A 32 15.31 29.94 1.12
C ASP A 32 15.22 28.76 2.10
N PRO A 33 14.09 28.49 2.78
CA PRO A 33 13.94 27.33 3.65
C PRO A 33 13.53 26.07 2.86
N LEU A 34 13.69 26.07 1.53
CA LEU A 34 13.67 24.84 0.77
C LEU A 34 15.03 24.17 0.97
N GLN A 35 15.13 23.32 2.00
CA GLN A 35 16.16 22.30 2.01
C GLN A 35 16.11 21.60 0.66
N ALA A 36 17.11 21.83 -0.18
CA ALA A 36 17.23 21.15 -1.46
C ALA A 36 17.05 19.65 -1.18
N LEU A 37 15.99 19.04 -1.74
CA LEU A 37 15.89 17.59 -1.80
C LEU A 37 17.14 17.11 -2.53
N ARG A 38 18.14 16.66 -1.78
CA ARG A 38 19.33 16.03 -2.33
C ARG A 38 18.92 14.63 -2.71
N PHE A 39 18.53 14.45 -3.96
CA PHE A 39 18.42 13.12 -4.53
C PHE A 39 19.83 12.56 -4.65
N THR A 40 20.13 11.50 -3.90
CA THR A 40 21.28 10.65 -4.21
C THR A 40 20.93 9.91 -5.49
N LEU A 41 21.31 10.47 -6.64
CA LEU A 41 21.43 9.68 -7.85
C LEU A 41 22.57 8.71 -7.59
N TYR A 42 22.25 7.42 -7.46
CA TYR A 42 23.28 6.40 -7.42
C TYR A 42 24.02 6.43 -8.77
N ASP A 43 25.24 6.98 -8.77
CA ASP A 43 26.10 7.03 -9.97
C ASP A 43 26.37 5.63 -10.55
N THR A 44 26.22 4.61 -9.71
CA THR A 44 26.16 3.20 -10.12
C THR A 44 24.71 2.73 -10.18
N PRO A 45 24.20 2.32 -11.37
CA PRO A 45 22.92 1.64 -11.46
C PRO A 45 22.87 0.44 -10.50
N PRO A 46 21.72 0.16 -9.86
CA PRO A 46 21.59 -1.03 -9.03
C PRO A 46 21.85 -2.29 -9.87
N THR A 47 22.66 -3.19 -9.34
CA THR A 47 22.79 -4.55 -9.87
C THR A 47 21.60 -5.37 -9.40
N PHE A 48 20.82 -5.88 -10.36
CA PHE A 48 19.70 -6.77 -10.07
C PHE A 48 20.17 -8.23 -10.06
N GLY A 49 19.67 -9.00 -9.09
CA GLY A 49 19.80 -10.46 -9.09
C GLY A 49 18.93 -11.11 -10.17
N PRO A 50 18.96 -12.44 -10.28
CA PRO A 50 18.03 -13.18 -11.14
C PRO A 50 16.58 -13.01 -10.67
N ASN A 51 15.62 -13.21 -11.58
CA ASN A 51 14.21 -13.29 -11.21
C ASN A 51 13.98 -14.48 -10.27
N VAL A 52 13.29 -14.25 -9.15
CA VAL A 52 12.88 -15.28 -8.20
C VAL A 52 11.36 -15.42 -8.28
N LYS A 53 10.86 -16.65 -8.42
CA LYS A 53 9.42 -16.94 -8.37
C LYS A 53 8.93 -16.87 -6.92
N MET A 54 7.93 -16.02 -6.66
CA MET A 54 7.39 -15.80 -5.30
C MET A 54 6.31 -16.81 -4.89
N ASN A 55 5.59 -17.39 -5.86
CA ASN A 55 4.45 -18.27 -5.58
C ASN A 55 4.81 -19.76 -5.71
N SER A 56 4.09 -20.59 -4.95
CA SER A 56 4.12 -22.05 -5.05
C SER A 56 3.14 -22.62 -6.08
N ASP A 57 2.43 -21.77 -6.83
CA ASP A 57 1.40 -22.19 -7.78
C ASP A 57 1.98 -23.11 -8.87
N THR A 58 1.45 -24.33 -8.95
CA THR A 58 1.76 -25.32 -10.00
C THR A 58 0.69 -25.37 -11.09
N THR A 59 -0.37 -24.57 -10.98
CA THR A 59 -1.40 -24.43 -12.00
C THR A 59 -0.95 -23.47 -13.10
N THR A 60 -1.84 -23.21 -14.06
CA THR A 60 -1.62 -22.24 -15.15
C THR A 60 -2.55 -21.04 -15.04
N PHE A 61 -3.16 -20.82 -13.88
CA PHE A 61 -4.01 -19.67 -13.66
C PHE A 61 -3.15 -18.41 -13.49
N ARG A 62 -3.77 -17.26 -13.78
CA ARG A 62 -3.08 -15.97 -13.80
C ARG A 62 -2.90 -15.42 -12.39
N HIS A 63 -1.96 -14.50 -12.23
CA HIS A 63 -1.84 -13.60 -11.09
C HIS A 63 -1.84 -12.17 -11.61
N ASN A 64 -2.47 -11.25 -10.89
CA ASN A 64 -2.41 -9.83 -11.21
C ASN A 64 -2.53 -8.96 -9.94
N GLU A 65 -2.38 -7.65 -10.11
CA GLU A 65 -2.62 -6.65 -9.06
C GLU A 65 -1.79 -6.90 -7.82
N THR A 66 -0.49 -6.71 -8.01
CA THR A 66 0.53 -7.05 -7.04
C THR A 66 0.89 -5.89 -6.16
N SER A 67 1.16 -6.16 -4.88
CA SER A 67 1.78 -5.23 -3.94
C SER A 67 2.93 -5.93 -3.20
N ILE A 68 3.88 -5.15 -2.67
CA ILE A 68 4.99 -5.69 -1.87
C ILE A 68 5.43 -4.66 -0.83
N CYS A 69 5.83 -5.15 0.34
CA CYS A 69 6.50 -4.36 1.37
C CYS A 69 7.77 -5.06 1.86
N VAL A 70 8.70 -4.25 2.37
CA VAL A 70 9.91 -4.69 3.07
C VAL A 70 9.79 -4.25 4.52
N ASN A 71 10.06 -5.16 5.45
CA ASN A 71 10.00 -4.86 6.86
C ASN A 71 11.10 -3.84 7.22
N PRO A 72 10.75 -2.64 7.74
CA PRO A 72 11.71 -1.58 8.00
C PRO A 72 12.73 -1.92 9.09
N ALA A 73 12.42 -2.89 9.96
CA ALA A 73 13.33 -3.37 11.01
C ALA A 73 14.18 -4.57 10.57
N ASN A 74 13.78 -5.28 9.50
CA ASN A 74 14.46 -6.46 9.00
C ASN A 74 14.31 -6.56 7.47
N PRO A 75 15.27 -6.10 6.67
CA PRO A 75 15.16 -6.11 5.21
C PRO A 75 15.17 -7.53 4.60
N ASN A 76 15.46 -8.57 5.39
CA ASN A 76 15.30 -9.95 4.94
C ASN A 76 13.84 -10.42 4.98
N ASN A 77 12.95 -9.70 5.65
CA ASN A 77 11.54 -9.99 5.68
C ASN A 77 10.77 -9.14 4.66
N LEU A 78 10.22 -9.80 3.65
CA LEU A 78 9.43 -9.21 2.58
C LEU A 78 8.07 -9.88 2.54
N VAL A 79 7.01 -9.11 2.29
CA VAL A 79 5.67 -9.64 2.09
C VAL A 79 5.07 -9.04 0.83
N GLY A 80 4.69 -9.90 -0.10
CA GLY A 80 3.93 -9.55 -1.28
C GLY A 80 2.46 -9.96 -1.17
N GLY A 81 1.64 -9.38 -2.03
CA GLY A 81 0.25 -9.76 -2.23
C GLY A 81 -0.08 -9.79 -3.72
N ALA A 82 -0.99 -10.68 -4.11
CA ALA A 82 -1.58 -10.67 -5.45
C ALA A 82 -2.99 -11.24 -5.44
N ASN A 83 -3.77 -10.89 -6.47
CA ASN A 83 -4.85 -11.74 -6.90
C ASN A 83 -4.28 -13.07 -7.40
N ASP A 84 -4.64 -14.15 -6.74
CA ASP A 84 -4.23 -15.50 -7.09
C ASP A 84 -5.46 -16.31 -7.50
N TYR A 85 -5.41 -16.83 -8.72
CA TYR A 85 -6.55 -17.52 -9.33
C TYR A 85 -6.42 -19.05 -9.26
N ARG A 86 -5.44 -19.59 -8.50
CA ARG A 86 -5.19 -21.04 -8.42
C ARG A 86 -6.38 -21.84 -7.91
N GLU A 87 -7.22 -21.24 -7.06
CA GLU A 87 -8.43 -21.89 -6.52
C GLU A 87 -9.44 -22.28 -7.62
N ARG A 88 -9.35 -21.67 -8.81
CA ARG A 88 -10.16 -22.09 -9.97
C ARG A 88 -9.87 -23.53 -10.42
N ALA A 89 -8.71 -24.08 -10.08
CA ALA A 89 -8.39 -25.49 -10.35
C ALA A 89 -9.28 -26.47 -9.57
N THR A 90 -9.84 -26.03 -8.44
CA THR A 90 -10.70 -26.83 -7.55
C THR A 90 -12.15 -26.32 -7.49
N GLY A 91 -12.51 -25.38 -8.37
CA GLY A 91 -13.86 -24.81 -8.47
C GLY A 91 -14.09 -23.53 -7.63
N GLY A 92 -13.04 -22.96 -7.04
CA GLY A 92 -13.08 -21.65 -6.40
C GLY A 92 -13.00 -20.47 -7.40
N ASP A 93 -12.78 -19.26 -6.90
CA ASP A 93 -12.58 -18.05 -7.70
C ASP A 93 -11.17 -17.46 -7.47
N VAL A 94 -11.01 -16.14 -7.42
CA VAL A 94 -9.78 -15.44 -7.05
C VAL A 94 -9.68 -15.32 -5.54
N GLU A 95 -8.46 -15.24 -5.03
CA GLU A 95 -8.19 -14.99 -3.62
C GLU A 95 -7.02 -14.04 -3.42
N ALA A 96 -7.10 -13.23 -2.37
CA ALA A 96 -6.02 -12.35 -1.95
C ALA A 96 -4.94 -13.19 -1.23
N TYR A 97 -3.93 -13.62 -2.00
CA TYR A 97 -2.83 -14.45 -1.50
C TYR A 97 -1.63 -13.60 -1.08
N PHE A 98 -1.05 -13.94 0.07
CA PHE A 98 0.22 -13.38 0.51
C PHE A 98 1.39 -14.24 0.04
N TYR A 99 2.56 -13.63 -0.09
CA TYR A 99 3.84 -14.27 -0.36
C TYR A 99 4.87 -13.72 0.61
N THR A 100 5.42 -14.53 1.49
CA THR A 100 6.34 -14.09 2.55
C THR A 100 7.72 -14.70 2.38
N SER A 101 8.74 -13.85 2.42
CA SER A 101 10.14 -14.24 2.49
C SER A 101 10.74 -13.79 3.83
N THR A 102 11.67 -14.58 4.36
CA THR A 102 12.44 -14.28 5.58
C THR A 102 13.96 -14.29 5.33
N ASP A 103 14.38 -14.42 4.07
CA ASP A 103 15.76 -14.58 3.62
C ASP A 103 16.15 -13.60 2.50
N GLY A 104 15.50 -12.44 2.45
CA GLY A 104 15.83 -11.39 1.47
C GLY A 104 15.29 -11.66 0.06
N GLY A 105 14.25 -12.49 -0.04
CA GLY A 105 13.58 -12.82 -1.29
C GLY A 105 14.16 -14.03 -2.01
N ALA A 106 15.01 -14.83 -1.36
CA ALA A 106 15.58 -16.03 -1.95
C ALA A 106 14.58 -17.21 -1.95
N THR A 107 13.81 -17.36 -0.89
CA THR A 107 12.70 -18.32 -0.79
C THR A 107 11.43 -17.65 -0.27
N TRP A 108 10.29 -18.26 -0.61
CA TRP A 108 8.96 -17.71 -0.34
C TRP A 108 8.01 -18.81 0.14
N VAL A 109 7.15 -18.46 1.09
CA VAL A 109 5.97 -19.23 1.49
C VAL A 109 4.73 -18.43 1.15
N ASP A 110 3.63 -19.10 0.78
CA ASP A 110 2.41 -18.43 0.36
C ASP A 110 1.16 -19.10 0.91
N GLY A 111 0.06 -18.35 0.90
CA GLY A 111 -1.23 -18.79 1.39
C GLY A 111 -2.28 -17.69 1.29
N SER A 112 -3.48 -17.97 1.79
CA SER A 112 -4.55 -16.99 1.85
C SER A 112 -4.45 -16.09 3.08
N ALA A 113 -4.62 -14.78 2.88
CA ALA A 113 -4.78 -13.82 3.98
C ALA A 113 -6.24 -13.69 4.46
N TYR A 114 -7.16 -14.44 3.85
CA TYR A 114 -8.61 -14.33 4.02
C TYR A 114 -9.24 -15.48 4.81
N GLU A 115 -8.51 -16.07 5.76
CA GLU A 115 -9.06 -17.10 6.63
C GLU A 115 -9.33 -16.57 8.06
N PRO A 116 -10.49 -16.89 8.68
CA PRO A 116 -11.63 -17.59 8.09
C PRO A 116 -12.43 -16.70 7.13
N ARG A 117 -12.90 -17.28 6.02
CA ARG A 117 -13.73 -16.58 5.03
C ARG A 117 -15.06 -16.08 5.60
N ASN A 118 -15.54 -14.93 5.10
CA ASN A 118 -16.92 -14.50 5.30
C ASN A 118 -17.86 -15.34 4.41
N PRO A 119 -18.84 -16.08 4.98
CA PRO A 119 -19.78 -16.85 4.16
C PRO A 119 -20.64 -15.97 3.22
N THR A 120 -20.89 -14.72 3.59
CA THR A 120 -21.66 -13.76 2.77
C THR A 120 -20.83 -13.23 1.60
N TYR A 121 -19.53 -13.05 1.78
CA TYR A 121 -18.58 -12.52 0.80
C TYR A 121 -17.42 -13.50 0.57
N PRO A 122 -17.65 -14.69 -0.02
CA PRO A 122 -16.72 -15.82 0.06
C PRO A 122 -15.44 -15.68 -0.78
N VAL A 123 -15.31 -14.60 -1.55
CA VAL A 123 -14.20 -14.35 -2.47
C VAL A 123 -13.40 -13.13 -1.99
N SER A 124 -12.09 -13.08 -2.28
CA SER A 124 -11.26 -11.92 -1.97
C SER A 124 -10.29 -11.56 -3.10
N GLY A 125 -9.82 -10.31 -3.13
CA GLY A 125 -8.88 -9.85 -4.13
C GLY A 125 -8.34 -8.44 -3.89
N ASP A 126 -7.63 -7.93 -4.89
CA ASP A 126 -7.05 -6.59 -5.03
C ASP A 126 -6.12 -6.12 -3.91
N PRO A 127 -5.19 -6.97 -3.45
CA PRO A 127 -4.49 -6.70 -2.20
C PRO A 127 -3.51 -5.54 -2.26
N ALA A 128 -3.52 -4.74 -1.20
CA ALA A 128 -2.47 -3.78 -0.84
C ALA A 128 -1.80 -4.18 0.49
N VAL A 129 -0.49 -4.41 0.46
CA VAL A 129 0.31 -4.78 1.63
C VAL A 129 1.23 -3.63 2.09
N VAL A 130 1.32 -3.41 3.41
CA VAL A 130 2.30 -2.51 4.02
C VAL A 130 2.94 -3.11 5.26
N CYS A 131 4.25 -2.93 5.39
CA CYS A 131 5.03 -3.38 6.53
C CYS A 131 5.11 -2.24 7.55
N GLY A 132 4.64 -2.51 8.76
CA GLY A 132 4.60 -1.57 9.86
C GLY A 132 5.65 -1.83 10.92
N PRO A 133 5.52 -1.13 12.05
CA PRO A 133 6.39 -1.32 13.20
C PRO A 133 6.34 -2.74 13.77
N ASP A 134 7.43 -3.12 14.44
CA ASP A 134 7.47 -4.29 15.33
C ASP A 134 7.13 -5.61 14.60
N SER A 135 7.56 -5.73 13.34
CA SER A 135 7.27 -6.84 12.41
C SER A 135 5.79 -7.07 12.12
N THR A 136 4.96 -6.04 12.32
CA THR A 136 3.56 -6.06 11.91
C THR A 136 3.47 -5.89 10.41
N VAL A 137 2.60 -6.67 9.78
CA VAL A 137 2.27 -6.54 8.35
C VAL A 137 0.77 -6.34 8.25
N TYR A 138 0.34 -5.34 7.49
CA TYR A 138 -1.07 -5.08 7.22
C TYR A 138 -1.38 -5.42 5.78
N TYR A 139 -2.53 -6.04 5.58
CA TYR A 139 -2.99 -6.53 4.29
C TYR A 139 -4.43 -6.08 4.10
N ALA A 140 -4.61 -5.06 3.26
CA ALA A 140 -5.92 -4.58 2.84
C ALA A 140 -6.31 -5.31 1.56
N TYR A 141 -7.58 -5.72 1.46
CA TYR A 141 -8.12 -6.46 0.34
C TYR A 141 -9.64 -6.27 0.26
N ILE A 142 -10.19 -6.47 -0.92
CA ILE A 142 -11.63 -6.53 -1.15
C ILE A 142 -12.13 -7.94 -0.77
N THR A 143 -13.24 -8.01 -0.05
CA THR A 143 -14.02 -9.25 0.09
C THR A 143 -15.36 -9.07 -0.62
N PHE A 144 -15.75 -10.01 -1.48
CA PHE A 144 -16.89 -9.80 -2.35
C PHE A 144 -17.72 -11.06 -2.60
N SER A 145 -18.93 -10.83 -3.10
CA SER A 145 -19.87 -11.86 -3.49
C SER A 145 -20.35 -11.63 -4.91
N ARG A 146 -20.01 -12.58 -5.80
CA ARG A 146 -20.48 -12.59 -7.18
C ARG A 146 -22.01 -12.67 -7.27
N SER A 147 -22.66 -13.37 -6.33
CA SER A 147 -24.12 -13.57 -6.35
C SER A 147 -24.89 -12.35 -5.83
N LEU A 148 -24.33 -11.64 -4.84
CA LEU A 148 -24.93 -10.41 -4.34
C LEU A 148 -24.57 -9.20 -5.20
N ASN A 149 -23.53 -9.32 -6.05
CA ASN A 149 -22.93 -8.19 -6.78
C ASN A 149 -22.58 -7.05 -5.80
N ASP A 150 -21.89 -7.42 -4.72
CA ASP A 150 -21.58 -6.55 -3.60
C ASP A 150 -20.25 -6.92 -2.96
N ASP A 151 -19.65 -5.97 -2.25
CA ASP A 151 -18.35 -6.10 -1.61
C ASP A 151 -18.23 -5.37 -0.26
N LEU A 152 -17.12 -5.65 0.41
CA LEU A 152 -16.60 -4.95 1.56
C LEU A 152 -15.09 -4.74 1.36
N LEU A 153 -14.55 -3.78 2.09
CA LEU A 153 -13.11 -3.71 2.34
C LEU A 153 -12.79 -4.40 3.65
N SER A 154 -11.71 -5.18 3.66
CA SER A 154 -11.23 -5.90 4.82
C SER A 154 -9.74 -5.63 5.03
N VAL A 155 -9.32 -5.61 6.29
CA VAL A 155 -7.90 -5.58 6.66
C VAL A 155 -7.59 -6.74 7.59
N SER A 156 -6.59 -7.52 7.22
CA SER A 156 -5.94 -8.50 8.09
C SER A 156 -4.57 -7.97 8.52
N LYS A 157 -4.09 -8.43 9.68
CA LYS A 157 -2.72 -8.17 10.09
C LYS A 157 -2.00 -9.43 10.52
N SER A 158 -0.69 -9.45 10.28
CA SER A 158 0.24 -10.42 10.82
C SER A 158 1.13 -9.73 11.84
N THR A 159 1.50 -10.44 12.91
CA THR A 159 2.46 -9.98 13.92
C THR A 159 3.75 -10.82 13.92
N ASP A 160 3.95 -11.63 12.88
CA ASP A 160 5.09 -12.54 12.72
C ASP A 160 5.73 -12.44 11.33
N GLY A 161 5.72 -11.23 10.76
CA GLY A 161 6.38 -10.95 9.49
C GLY A 161 5.64 -11.50 8.26
N GLY A 162 4.32 -11.72 8.35
CA GLY A 162 3.49 -12.20 7.24
C GLY A 162 3.38 -13.72 7.15
N LEU A 163 3.73 -14.48 8.19
CA LEU A 163 3.63 -15.95 8.17
C LEU A 163 2.22 -16.42 8.55
N HIS A 164 1.60 -15.76 9.53
CA HIS A 164 0.23 -16.03 9.95
C HIS A 164 -0.59 -14.74 10.06
N TRP A 165 -1.87 -14.84 9.75
CA TRP A 165 -2.79 -13.71 9.72
C TRP A 165 -3.83 -13.84 10.84
N LEU A 166 -4.03 -12.75 11.57
CA LEU A 166 -5.12 -12.63 12.54
C LEU A 166 -6.45 -12.45 11.82
N ALA A 167 -7.55 -12.65 12.56
CA ALA A 167 -8.89 -12.43 12.04
C ALA A 167 -9.04 -11.02 11.44
N ARG A 168 -9.63 -10.97 10.24
CA ARG A 168 -9.87 -9.74 9.50
C ARG A 168 -10.82 -8.79 10.23
N VAL A 169 -10.70 -7.51 9.92
CA VAL A 169 -11.67 -6.48 10.29
C VAL A 169 -12.31 -5.94 9.01
N ASP A 170 -13.63 -6.12 8.88
CA ASP A 170 -14.41 -5.58 7.78
C ASP A 170 -14.69 -4.09 8.04
N MET A 171 -14.28 -3.22 7.12
CA MET A 171 -14.26 -1.77 7.27
C MET A 171 -14.95 -0.98 6.16
N GLY A 172 -15.36 -1.63 5.07
CA GLY A 172 -16.18 -1.04 4.00
C GLY A 172 -17.67 -0.97 4.36
N GLN A 173 -18.46 -0.28 3.52
CA GLN A 173 -19.92 -0.27 3.60
C GLN A 173 -20.50 -1.16 2.49
N ALA A 174 -21.37 -2.11 2.87
CA ALA A 174 -22.11 -2.93 1.92
C ALA A 174 -23.00 -2.08 0.99
N GLY A 175 -23.23 -2.54 -0.23
CA GLY A 175 -24.09 -1.93 -1.23
C GLY A 175 -23.49 -0.71 -1.93
N THR A 176 -22.19 -0.48 -1.78
CA THR A 176 -21.53 0.73 -2.32
C THR A 176 -20.47 0.46 -3.38
N PHE A 177 -20.08 -0.80 -3.59
CA PHE A 177 -19.02 -1.23 -4.51
C PHE A 177 -17.72 -0.44 -4.30
N ASN A 178 -16.83 -0.98 -3.48
CA ASN A 178 -15.60 -0.34 -3.08
C ASN A 178 -14.47 -0.80 -4.01
N ASP A 179 -13.71 0.13 -4.57
CA ASP A 179 -12.61 -0.22 -5.46
C ASP A 179 -11.35 0.62 -5.26
N LYS A 180 -10.27 -0.11 -5.45
CA LYS A 180 -8.92 -0.03 -4.96
C LYS A 180 -8.67 0.75 -3.68
N GLU A 181 -8.67 -0.03 -2.60
CA GLU A 181 -8.03 0.30 -1.35
C GLU A 181 -6.51 0.27 -1.46
N PHE A 182 -5.89 1.32 -0.92
CA PHE A 182 -4.49 1.31 -0.58
C PHE A 182 -4.33 1.61 0.90
N ILE A 183 -3.26 1.09 1.48
CA ILE A 183 -2.97 1.15 2.90
C ILE A 183 -1.59 1.75 3.17
N ALA A 184 -1.50 2.56 4.22
CA ALA A 184 -0.26 3.08 4.75
C ALA A 184 -0.23 2.90 6.27
N VAL A 185 0.97 2.84 6.83
CA VAL A 185 1.19 2.79 8.27
C VAL A 185 2.26 3.82 8.64
N ASP A 186 2.05 4.49 9.76
CA ASP A 186 3.03 5.42 10.29
C ASP A 186 4.22 4.66 10.91
N ASN A 187 5.33 4.62 10.18
CA ASN A 187 6.60 4.05 10.63
C ASN A 187 7.53 5.09 11.29
N THR A 188 7.10 6.34 11.45
CA THR A 188 7.91 7.39 12.08
C THR A 188 8.08 7.14 13.58
N ALA A 189 8.98 7.86 14.23
CA ALA A 189 9.10 7.86 15.69
C ALA A 189 8.13 8.86 16.38
N GLY A 190 7.19 9.44 15.61
CA GLY A 190 6.27 10.47 16.08
C GLY A 190 5.12 9.95 16.95
N PRO A 191 4.25 10.85 17.42
CA PRO A 191 3.12 10.51 18.30
C PRO A 191 2.07 9.61 17.62
N THR A 192 2.08 9.52 16.29
CA THR A 192 1.14 8.73 15.49
C THR A 192 1.72 7.40 15.02
N ARG A 193 2.94 7.02 15.46
CA ARG A 193 3.58 5.74 15.12
C ARG A 193 2.62 4.56 15.32
N GLY A 194 2.50 3.73 14.30
CA GLY A 194 1.62 2.56 14.29
C GLY A 194 0.16 2.84 13.93
N ASN A 195 -0.23 4.11 13.73
CA ASN A 195 -1.51 4.41 13.10
C ASN A 195 -1.53 3.85 11.67
N VAL A 196 -2.70 3.34 11.29
CA VAL A 196 -2.92 2.71 9.98
C VAL A 196 -3.96 3.52 9.23
N TYR A 197 -3.75 3.72 7.93
CA TYR A 197 -4.53 4.60 7.09
C TYR A 197 -4.93 3.86 5.83
N VAL A 198 -6.23 3.83 5.52
CA VAL A 198 -6.75 3.22 4.30
C VAL A 198 -7.57 4.26 3.55
N SER A 199 -7.32 4.39 2.26
CA SER A 199 -8.16 5.16 1.34
C SER A 199 -8.58 4.29 0.17
N TRP A 200 -9.78 4.53 -0.33
CA TRP A 200 -10.34 3.78 -1.45
C TRP A 200 -11.30 4.64 -2.28
N THR A 201 -11.63 4.13 -3.45
CA THR A 201 -12.65 4.68 -4.34
C THR A 201 -14.01 4.06 -4.00
N ASN A 202 -15.04 4.89 -3.92
CA ASN A 202 -16.42 4.46 -3.73
C ASN A 202 -17.19 4.50 -5.06
N CYS A 203 -17.72 3.37 -5.54
CA CYS A 203 -18.26 3.20 -6.88
C CYS A 203 -19.69 2.63 -6.94
N PRO A 204 -20.69 3.20 -6.22
CA PRO A 204 -22.05 2.64 -6.18
C PRO A 204 -22.78 2.68 -7.54
N SER A 205 -22.27 3.45 -8.50
CA SER A 205 -22.76 3.52 -9.87
C SER A 205 -21.77 4.12 -10.88
N ALA A 206 -20.84 4.99 -10.45
CA ALA A 206 -19.91 5.68 -11.36
C ALA A 206 -18.58 6.16 -10.70
N CYS A 207 -18.06 5.46 -9.69
CA CYS A 207 -16.83 5.85 -8.96
C CYS A 207 -16.81 7.32 -8.54
N THR A 208 -17.67 7.65 -7.58
CA THR A 208 -18.08 9.02 -7.28
C THR A 208 -17.44 9.61 -6.03
N GLY A 209 -16.38 9.01 -5.50
CA GLY A 209 -15.63 9.66 -4.43
C GLY A 209 -14.44 8.88 -3.90
N ILE A 210 -13.59 9.62 -3.18
CA ILE A 210 -12.47 9.08 -2.42
C ILE A 210 -12.83 9.11 -0.94
N LEU A 211 -12.78 7.94 -0.32
CA LEU A 211 -13.04 7.73 1.09
C LEU A 211 -11.75 7.38 1.84
N PHE A 212 -11.78 7.61 3.15
CA PHE A 212 -10.65 7.38 4.03
C PHE A 212 -11.11 6.92 5.41
N ARG A 213 -10.35 6.00 6.02
CA ARG A 213 -10.45 5.65 7.45
C ARG A 213 -9.06 5.49 8.03
N ARG A 214 -8.99 5.64 9.35
CA ARG A 214 -7.78 5.39 10.12
C ARG A 214 -8.04 4.49 11.32
N SER A 215 -7.02 3.77 11.73
CA SER A 215 -6.93 3.07 13.00
C SER A 215 -5.81 3.69 13.85
N THR A 216 -6.07 3.84 15.15
CA THR A 216 -5.09 4.31 16.14
C THR A 216 -4.72 3.24 17.16
N ASP A 217 -5.11 1.99 16.92
CA ASP A 217 -4.89 0.84 17.79
C ASP A 217 -4.29 -0.35 17.01
N GLY A 218 -3.49 -0.03 15.98
CA GLY A 218 -2.77 -1.01 15.18
C GLY A 218 -3.70 -1.93 14.37
N GLY A 219 -4.77 -1.38 13.80
CA GLY A 219 -5.71 -2.06 12.90
C GLY A 219 -6.82 -2.86 13.60
N ALA A 220 -6.97 -2.75 14.93
CA ALA A 220 -7.98 -3.51 15.66
C ALA A 220 -9.38 -2.87 15.52
N THR A 221 -9.45 -1.54 15.54
CA THR A 221 -10.67 -0.78 15.25
C THR A 221 -10.38 0.38 14.30
N TRP A 222 -11.43 0.84 13.61
CA TRP A 222 -11.34 1.90 12.60
C TRP A 222 -12.30 3.03 12.94
N GLY A 223 -11.82 4.27 12.86
CA GLY A 223 -12.62 5.49 13.06
C GLY A 223 -13.71 5.68 12.00
N PRO A 224 -14.49 6.78 12.05
CA PRO A 224 -15.53 7.06 11.07
C PRO A 224 -14.95 7.25 9.65
N ILE A 225 -15.80 7.07 8.63
CA ILE A 225 -15.46 7.37 7.24
C ILE A 225 -15.30 8.88 7.07
N VAL A 226 -14.20 9.28 6.42
CA VAL A 226 -13.94 10.65 5.97
C VAL A 226 -14.04 10.67 4.45
N THR A 227 -14.93 11.51 3.91
CA THR A 227 -14.98 11.78 2.46
C THR A 227 -13.93 12.80 2.09
N LEU A 228 -12.91 12.38 1.35
CA LEU A 228 -11.84 13.26 0.87
C LEU A 228 -12.24 14.01 -0.40
N TYR A 229 -13.07 13.38 -1.24
CA TYR A 229 -13.57 13.95 -2.48
C TYR A 229 -14.91 13.35 -2.88
N SER A 230 -15.78 14.18 -3.50
CA SER A 230 -17.04 13.76 -4.11
C SER A 230 -17.06 14.18 -5.58
N GLY A 231 -17.13 13.20 -6.48
CA GLY A 231 -17.03 13.38 -7.94
C GLY A 231 -16.29 12.22 -8.60
N ASP A 232 -16.26 12.22 -9.93
CA ASP A 232 -15.52 11.24 -10.74
C ASP A 232 -14.03 11.25 -10.36
N SER A 233 -13.61 10.20 -9.67
CA SER A 233 -12.27 10.07 -9.09
C SER A 233 -11.94 8.61 -8.84
N GLN A 234 -10.65 8.26 -8.94
CA GLN A 234 -10.16 6.91 -8.69
C GLN A 234 -8.71 6.90 -8.20
N GLY A 235 -8.26 5.73 -7.74
CA GLY A 235 -6.85 5.44 -7.52
C GLY A 235 -6.23 6.22 -6.37
N SER A 236 -6.94 6.30 -5.24
CA SER A 236 -6.44 6.97 -4.05
C SER A 236 -5.30 6.20 -3.39
N VAL A 237 -4.18 6.87 -3.11
CA VAL A 237 -3.01 6.29 -2.44
C VAL A 237 -2.68 7.11 -1.19
N PRO A 238 -2.75 6.52 0.03
CA PRO A 238 -2.30 7.18 1.24
C PRO A 238 -0.78 7.02 1.42
N ALA A 239 -0.14 8.01 2.03
CA ALA A 239 1.27 7.98 2.39
C ALA A 239 1.52 8.78 3.68
N VAL A 240 2.53 8.37 4.45
CA VAL A 240 2.96 9.08 5.66
C VAL A 240 4.32 9.72 5.40
N ALA A 241 4.42 11.03 5.60
CA ALA A 241 5.66 11.77 5.46
C ALA A 241 6.57 11.59 6.69
N PRO A 242 7.89 11.86 6.60
CA PRO A 242 8.82 11.70 7.72
C PRO A 242 8.48 12.51 8.98
N ASN A 243 7.69 13.58 8.85
CA ASN A 243 7.21 14.40 9.95
C ASN A 243 5.90 13.88 10.59
N GLY A 244 5.35 12.76 10.10
CA GLY A 244 4.09 12.17 10.58
C GLY A 244 2.83 12.69 9.86
N ASP A 245 2.96 13.63 8.94
CA ASP A 245 1.81 14.10 8.17
C ASP A 245 1.29 13.00 7.24
N VAL A 246 -0.03 12.91 7.10
CA VAL A 246 -0.70 11.95 6.23
C VAL A 246 -1.13 12.66 4.95
N TYR A 247 -0.76 12.09 3.82
CA TYR A 247 -1.17 12.56 2.51
C TYR A 247 -2.03 11.49 1.84
N VAL A 248 -3.03 11.93 1.07
CA VAL A 248 -3.77 11.05 0.16
C VAL A 248 -3.83 11.72 -1.19
N ALA A 249 -3.33 11.06 -2.23
CA ALA A 249 -3.36 11.53 -3.60
C ALA A 249 -4.29 10.66 -4.45
N TRP A 250 -4.96 11.24 -5.44
CA TRP A 250 -5.86 10.51 -6.35
C TRP A 250 -5.94 11.21 -7.71
N VAL A 251 -6.54 10.54 -8.68
CA VAL A 251 -6.79 11.11 -10.01
C VAL A 251 -8.25 11.52 -10.18
N ILE A 252 -8.44 12.61 -10.90
CA ILE A 252 -9.70 13.03 -11.53
C ILE A 252 -9.46 13.15 -13.04
N THR A 253 -10.50 13.36 -13.83
CA THR A 253 -10.45 13.34 -15.31
C THR A 253 -9.27 14.09 -15.95
N ASN A 254 -8.86 15.23 -15.37
CA ASN A 254 -7.83 16.11 -15.95
C ASN A 254 -6.73 16.54 -14.96
N ALA A 255 -6.64 15.94 -13.77
CA ALA A 255 -5.66 16.33 -12.77
C ALA A 255 -5.38 15.22 -11.75
N THR A 256 -4.23 15.33 -11.08
CA THR A 256 -3.97 14.66 -9.81
C THR A 256 -4.29 15.64 -8.68
N ARG A 257 -4.99 15.16 -7.66
CA ARG A 257 -5.30 15.90 -6.44
C ARG A 257 -4.57 15.29 -5.26
N ILE A 258 -4.32 16.09 -4.23
CA ILE A 258 -3.73 15.64 -2.98
C ILE A 258 -4.38 16.38 -1.81
N ARG A 259 -4.61 15.69 -0.70
CA ARG A 259 -4.93 16.30 0.58
C ARG A 259 -3.89 15.92 1.62
N ARG A 260 -3.67 16.84 2.55
CA ARG A 260 -2.74 16.69 3.68
C ARG A 260 -3.51 16.77 4.99
N SER A 261 -3.16 15.91 5.91
CA SER A 261 -3.53 15.95 7.32
C SER A 261 -2.27 16.15 8.16
N THR A 262 -2.36 17.04 9.14
CA THR A 262 -1.29 17.31 10.13
C THR A 262 -1.70 16.87 11.54
N ASP A 263 -2.77 16.07 11.65
CA ASP A 263 -3.38 15.64 12.92
C ASP A 263 -3.59 14.12 12.98
N GLY A 264 -2.75 13.38 12.25
CA GLY A 264 -2.78 11.92 12.21
C GLY A 264 -4.02 11.37 11.50
N GLY A 265 -4.46 12.03 10.43
CA GLY A 265 -5.59 11.62 9.59
C GLY A 265 -6.97 11.92 10.18
N GLN A 266 -7.09 12.75 11.21
CA GLN A 266 -8.39 13.11 11.76
C GLN A 266 -9.14 14.06 10.85
N THR A 267 -8.45 15.08 10.36
CA THR A 267 -8.98 16.05 9.40
C THR A 267 -7.96 16.30 8.29
N PHE A 268 -8.46 16.77 7.14
CA PHE A 268 -7.63 17.07 5.98
C PHE A 268 -7.88 18.51 5.54
N GLY A 269 -6.79 19.23 5.23
CA GLY A 269 -6.86 20.55 4.59
C GLY A 269 -7.53 20.49 3.22
N PRO A 270 -7.83 21.64 2.57
CA PRO A 270 -8.43 21.66 1.24
C PRO A 270 -7.52 21.04 0.17
N THR A 271 -8.12 20.66 -0.97
CA THR A 271 -7.44 20.24 -2.22
C THR A 271 -6.94 21.42 -3.04
#